data_AF-S4MP54-F1
#
_entry.id   AF-S4MP54-F1
#
_cell.length_a   1.000
_cell.length_b   1.000
_cell.length_c   1.000
_cell.angle_alpha   90.00
_cell.angle_beta   90.00
_cell.angle_gamma   90.00
#
_symmetry.space_group_name_H-M   'P 1'
#
loop_
_entity.id
_entity.type
_entity.pdbx_description
1 polymer ?
#
loop_
_entity_poly.entity_id
_entity_poly.type
_entity_poly.pdbx_seq_one_letter_code
_entity_poly.pdbx_strand_id
1 'polypeptide(L)'
;MHTLAEVLGRRRAEATVVKLSAAGGAVREFRSEAADPQTQFGNKLPTTTVKFYVPVPATEEWLILSFSTPLDPLARQMVGLFDAVADTLHWI
;
A
#
# COMPACT_ATOMS: atom_id res chain seq x y z
N MET A 1 -15.04 3.30 -0.95
CA MET A 1 -13.70 3.72 -0.47
C MET A 1 -13.64 3.77 1.07
N HIS A 2 -14.52 4.53 1.74
CA HIS A 2 -14.54 4.62 3.21
C HIS A 2 -14.69 3.26 3.91
N THR A 3 -15.58 2.39 3.43
CA THR A 3 -15.77 1.05 4.00
C THR A 3 -14.52 0.16 3.89
N LEU A 4 -13.74 0.27 2.80
CA LEU A 4 -12.51 -0.52 2.64
C LEU A 4 -11.41 -0.03 3.60
N ALA A 5 -11.25 1.29 3.74
CA ALA A 5 -10.32 1.87 4.71
C ALA A 5 -10.68 1.48 6.15
N GLU A 6 -11.97 1.48 6.50
CA GLU A 6 -12.46 1.04 7.81
C GLU A 6 -12.22 -0.45 8.06
N VAL A 7 -12.46 -1.31 7.06
CA VAL A 7 -12.22 -2.76 7.17
C VAL A 7 -10.73 -3.07 7.34
N LEU A 8 -9.85 -2.38 6.61
CA LEU A 8 -8.40 -2.54 6.75
C LEU A 8 -7.87 -1.98 8.08
N GLY A 9 -8.40 -0.84 8.54
CA GLY A 9 -8.08 -0.27 9.85
C GLY A 9 -8.39 -1.22 11.01
N ARG A 10 -9.47 -2.03 10.90
CA ARG A 10 -9.80 -3.07 11.88
C ARG A 10 -8.78 -4.22 11.94
N ARG A 11 -7.92 -4.39 10.93
CA ARG A 11 -6.88 -5.45 10.85
C ARG A 11 -5.48 -4.98 11.29
N ARG A 12 -5.38 -3.93 12.12
CA ARG A 12 -4.10 -3.32 12.58
C ARG A 12 -3.23 -2.72 11.48
N ALA A 13 -3.77 -2.49 10.29
CA ALA A 13 -3.05 -1.77 9.25
C ALA A 13 -3.41 -0.28 9.30
N GLU A 14 -2.42 0.59 9.13
CA GLU A 14 -2.66 2.03 9.07
C GLU A 14 -3.22 2.34 7.67
N ALA A 15 -4.54 2.49 7.57
CA ALA A 15 -5.25 2.68 6.32
C ALA A 15 -5.81 4.10 6.20
N THR A 16 -5.48 4.78 5.11
CA THR A 16 -5.87 6.17 4.83
C THR A 16 -6.45 6.30 3.44
N VAL A 17 -7.49 7.11 3.26
CA VAL A 17 -7.95 7.48 1.92
C VAL A 17 -7.04 8.58 1.37
N VAL A 18 -6.53 8.39 0.16
CA VAL A 18 -5.66 9.34 -0.55
C VAL A 18 -6.24 9.66 -1.93
N LYS A 19 -5.74 10.73 -2.55
CA LYS A 19 -6.07 11.09 -3.93
C LYS A 19 -4.83 10.95 -4.79
N LEU A 20 -4.88 10.08 -5.80
CA LEU A 20 -3.88 9.98 -6.85
C LEU A 20 -4.22 10.97 -7.95
N SER A 21 -3.22 11.70 -8.44
CA SER A 21 -3.35 12.83 -9.36
C SER A 21 -4.16 12.47 -10.61
N ALA A 22 -3.90 11.31 -11.20
CA ALA A 22 -4.50 10.90 -12.47
C ALA A 22 -5.46 9.69 -12.36
N ALA A 23 -5.48 8.98 -11.24
CA ALA A 23 -6.32 7.79 -11.01
C ALA A 23 -7.49 8.01 -10.04
N GLY A 24 -7.59 9.19 -9.39
CA GLY A 24 -8.69 9.51 -8.48
C GLY A 24 -8.47 9.02 -7.05
N GLY A 25 -9.55 8.70 -6.33
CA GLY A 25 -9.45 8.25 -4.94
C GLY A 25 -8.83 6.85 -4.82
N ALA A 26 -7.96 6.64 -3.83
CA ALA A 26 -7.35 5.35 -3.50
C ALA A 26 -7.37 5.12 -1.98
N VAL A 27 -7.35 3.85 -1.54
CA VAL A 27 -7.04 3.52 -0.13
C VAL A 27 -5.59 3.11 -0.07
N ARG A 28 -4.83 3.75 0.82
CA ARG A 28 -3.44 3.44 1.09
C ARG A 28 -3.34 2.74 2.43
N GLU A 29 -2.81 1.51 2.42
CA GLU A 29 -2.50 0.72 3.60
C GLU A 29 -0.99 0.77 3.84
N PHE A 30 -0.58 1.14 5.05
CA PHE A 30 0.79 1.03 5.52
C PHE A 30 0.87 -0.07 6.57
N ARG A 31 1.89 -0.93 6.43
CA ARG A 31 2.16 -2.02 7.35
C ARG A 31 3.65 -2.18 7.56
N SER A 32 4.08 -2.21 8.82
CA SER A 32 5.43 -2.61 9.21
C SER A 32 5.34 -3.91 9.99
N GLU A 33 6.06 -4.92 9.52
CA GLU A 33 6.12 -6.24 10.13
C GLU A 33 7.54 -6.53 10.59
N ALA A 34 7.68 -7.06 11.81
CA ALA A 34 8.94 -7.59 12.28
C ALA A 34 9.41 -8.74 11.35
N ALA A 35 10.70 -9.04 11.39
CA ALA A 35 11.24 -10.18 10.67
C ALA A 35 10.55 -11.47 11.09
N ASP A 36 9.93 -12.17 10.14
CA ASP A 36 9.36 -13.49 10.36
C ASP A 36 9.74 -14.41 9.19
N PRO A 37 10.82 -15.21 9.35
CA PRO A 37 11.30 -16.09 8.29
C PRO A 37 10.28 -17.16 7.86
N GLN A 38 9.32 -17.53 8.72
CA GLN A 38 8.31 -18.55 8.39
C GLN A 38 7.23 -18.01 7.45
N THR A 39 6.89 -16.73 7.58
CA THR A 39 5.81 -16.09 6.81
C THR A 39 6.32 -15.17 5.70
N GLN A 40 7.60 -14.78 5.74
CA GLN A 40 8.22 -13.85 4.78
C GLN A 40 9.26 -14.54 3.86
N PHE A 41 9.03 -15.81 3.49
CA PHE A 41 9.90 -16.55 2.55
C PHE A 41 11.39 -16.56 2.96
N GLY A 42 11.67 -16.70 4.25
CA GLY A 42 13.04 -16.69 4.78
C GLY A 42 13.63 -15.30 5.01
N ASN A 43 12.86 -14.23 4.84
CA ASN A 43 13.33 -12.88 5.17
C ASN A 43 13.60 -12.76 6.67
N LYS A 44 14.78 -12.24 7.00
CA LYS A 44 15.27 -12.05 8.37
C LYS A 44 15.28 -10.60 8.81
N LEU A 45 14.80 -9.69 7.96
CA LEU A 45 14.75 -8.26 8.22
C LEU A 45 13.30 -7.79 8.37
N PRO A 46 13.02 -6.81 9.26
CA PRO A 46 11.75 -6.12 9.27
C PRO A 46 11.38 -5.62 7.87
N THR A 47 10.11 -5.73 7.52
CA THR A 47 9.62 -5.35 6.19
C THR A 47 8.54 -4.29 6.32
N THR A 48 8.71 -3.21 5.58
CA THR A 48 7.67 -2.22 5.38
C THR A 48 6.96 -2.52 4.07
N THR A 49 5.64 -2.61 4.11
CA THR A 49 4.76 -2.82 2.96
C THR A 49 3.78 -1.65 2.86
N VAL A 50 3.63 -1.12 1.64
CA VAL A 50 2.61 -0.14 1.29
C VAL A 50 1.73 -0.73 0.19
N LYS A 51 0.42 -0.72 0.40
CA LYS A 51 -0.54 -1.13 -0.62
C LYS A 51 -1.46 0.02 -1.00
N PHE A 52 -1.72 0.14 -2.30
CA PHE A 52 -2.76 1.01 -2.83
C PHE A 52 -3.88 0.16 -3.41
N TYR A 53 -5.09 0.40 -2.93
CA TYR A 53 -6.32 -0.16 -3.49
C TYR A 53 -6.98 0.94 -4.32
N VAL A 54 -6.89 0.81 -5.64
CA VAL A 54 -7.38 1.79 -6.60
C VAL A 54 -8.62 1.21 -7.31
N PRO A 55 -9.79 1.87 -7.24
CA PRO A 55 -10.97 1.43 -7.99
C PRO A 55 -10.71 1.48 -9.49
N VAL A 56 -11.09 0.44 -10.23
CA VAL A 56 -11.04 0.43 -11.68
C VAL A 56 -12.26 1.18 -12.23
N PRO A 57 -12.10 2.19 -13.12
CA PRO A 57 -13.22 2.96 -13.65
C PRO A 57 -14.29 2.09 -14.30
N ALA A 58 -15.57 2.46 -14.12
CA ALA A 58 -16.74 1.79 -14.69
C ALA A 58 -16.89 0.29 -14.34
N THR A 59 -16.23 -0.19 -13.29
CA THR A 59 -16.38 -1.57 -12.78
C THR A 59 -16.44 -1.57 -11.25
N GLU A 60 -16.72 -2.73 -10.65
CA GLU A 60 -16.64 -2.95 -9.20
C GLU A 60 -15.28 -3.53 -8.76
N GLU A 61 -14.32 -3.63 -9.69
CA GLU A 61 -13.02 -4.25 -9.49
C GLU A 61 -12.00 -3.28 -8.86
N TRP A 62 -10.94 -3.86 -8.29
CA TRP A 62 -9.87 -3.12 -7.64
C TRP A 62 -8.51 -3.52 -8.18
N LEU A 63 -7.69 -2.53 -8.53
CA LEU A 63 -6.26 -2.72 -8.75
C LEU A 63 -5.52 -2.59 -7.41
N ILE A 64 -4.67 -3.57 -7.12
CA ILE A 64 -3.82 -3.57 -5.93
C ILE A 64 -2.37 -3.37 -6.36
N LEU A 65 -1.79 -2.23 -5.98
CA LEU A 65 -0.35 -2.01 -6.07
C LEU A 65 0.27 -2.36 -4.71
N SER A 66 1.20 -3.32 -4.68
CA SER A 66 1.84 -3.77 -3.44
C SER A 66 3.35 -3.57 -3.52
N PHE A 67 3.86 -2.65 -2.72
CA PHE A 67 5.28 -2.34 -2.63
C PHE A 67 5.82 -2.78 -1.28
N SER A 68 7.02 -3.36 -1.25
CA SER A 68 7.66 -3.79 0.00
C SER A 68 9.15 -3.50 -0.02
N THR A 69 9.72 -3.18 1.13
CA THR A 69 11.17 -3.01 1.31
C THR A 69 11.63 -3.59 2.66
N PRO A 70 12.74 -4.36 2.70
CA PRO A 70 13.34 -4.83 3.94
C PRO A 70 14.32 -3.82 4.57
N LEU A 71 14.41 -2.61 4.01
CA LEU A 71 15.36 -1.57 4.44
C LEU A 71 14.72 -0.62 5.46
N ASP A 72 14.59 -1.06 6.70
CA ASP A 72 13.93 -0.30 7.77
C ASP A 72 14.46 1.15 7.94
N PRO A 73 15.78 1.43 7.90
CA PRO A 73 16.30 2.79 8.03
C PRO A 73 15.90 3.73 6.88
N LEU A 74 15.67 3.17 5.69
CA LEU A 74 15.29 3.91 4.48
C LEU A 74 13.79 3.76 4.17
N ALA A 75 13.04 3.01 5.00
CA ALA A 75 11.66 2.64 4.71
C ALA A 75 10.80 3.88 4.44
N ARG A 76 10.98 4.95 5.21
CA ARG A 76 10.25 6.21 4.99
C ARG A 76 10.56 6.87 3.63
N GLN A 77 11.81 6.83 3.16
CA GLN A 77 12.18 7.38 1.86
C GLN A 77 11.63 6.52 0.72
N MET A 78 11.72 5.20 0.87
CA MET A 78 11.14 4.23 -0.07
C MET A 78 9.62 4.37 -0.16
N VAL A 79 8.96 4.63 0.96
CA VAL A 79 7.53 4.93 1.00
C VAL A 79 7.20 6.15 0.13
N GLY A 80 7.99 7.23 0.21
CA GLY A 80 7.80 8.39 -0.66
C GLY A 80 7.98 8.07 -2.15
N LEU A 81 8.91 7.17 -2.49
CA LEU A 81 9.05 6.65 -3.86
C LEU A 81 7.82 5.83 -4.28
N PHE A 82 7.29 4.98 -3.40
CA PHE A 82 6.09 4.19 -3.68
C PHE A 82 4.87 5.09 -3.89
N ASP A 83 4.73 6.13 -3.09
CA ASP A 83 3.70 7.15 -3.24
C ASP A 83 3.83 7.85 -4.61
N ALA A 84 5.05 8.24 -5.01
CA ALA A 84 5.30 8.85 -6.31
C ALA A 84 4.97 7.90 -7.47
N VAL A 85 5.38 6.62 -7.40
CA VAL A 85 5.05 5.61 -8.43
C VAL A 85 3.53 5.42 -8.53
N ALA A 86 2.83 5.27 -7.40
CA ALA A 86 1.38 5.15 -7.40
C ALA A 86 0.69 6.37 -8.00
N ASP A 87 1.23 7.57 -7.80
CA ASP A 87 0.68 8.82 -8.36
C ASP A 87 0.81 8.92 -9.89
N THR A 88 1.76 8.18 -10.49
CA THR A 88 1.89 8.10 -11.96
C THR A 88 0.85 7.20 -12.62
N LEU A 89 0.04 6.44 -11.85
CA LEU A 89 -0.99 5.57 -12.39
C LEU A 89 -2.03 6.39 -13.17
N HIS A 90 -2.28 5.99 -14.41
CA HIS A 90 -3.30 6.58 -15.27
C HIS A 90 -4.15 5.49 -15.91
N TRP A 91 -5.45 5.72 -15.97
CA TRP A 91 -6.40 4.87 -16.71
C TRP A 91 -6.45 5.37 -18.16
N ILE A 92 -6.25 4.46 -19.12
CA ILE A 92 -6.38 4.73 -20.56
C ILE A 92 -7.75 4.27 -21.04
#